data_AF-A0A2Y9C9V8-F1
#
_entry.id   AF-A0A2Y9C9V8-F1
#
_cell.length_a   1.000
_cell.length_b   1.000
_cell.length_c   1.000
_cell.angle_alpha   90.00
_cell.angle_beta   90.00
_cell.angle_gamma   90.00
#
_symmetry.space_group_name_H-M   'P 1'
#
loop_
_entity.id
_entity.type
_entity.pdbx_description
1 polymer ?
#
loop_
_entity_poly.entity_id
_entity_poly.type
_entity_poly.pdbx_seq_one_letter_code
_entity_poly.pdbx_strand_id
1 'polypeptide(L)' 'METLDELLSVLESCTEAQRRRFLLYALDGLSYEQIGQLCGCSKNAAFQSVEAVRKKFKKLLGKYMDDMPFSV' A
#
# COMPACT_ATOMS: atom_id res chain seq x y z
N MET A 1 21.73 8.33 -3.14
CA MET A 1 20.70 8.21 -2.07
C MET A 1 19.37 8.56 -2.71
N GLU A 2 18.93 7.78 -3.70
CA GLU A 2 17.83 8.20 -4.60
C GLU A 2 16.56 7.35 -4.40
N THR A 3 16.69 6.12 -3.91
CA THR A 3 15.55 5.19 -3.81
C THR A 3 14.59 5.50 -2.66
N LEU A 4 15.07 6.02 -1.52
CA LEU A 4 14.19 6.30 -0.36
C LEU A 4 13.29 7.52 -0.61
N ASP A 5 13.85 8.59 -1.18
CA ASP A 5 13.09 9.80 -1.50
C ASP A 5 12.02 9.55 -2.56
N GLU A 6 12.31 8.70 -3.55
CA GLU A 6 11.32 8.29 -4.54
C GLU A 6 10.17 7.48 -3.92
N LEU A 7 10.47 6.57 -2.98
CA LEU A 7 9.44 5.81 -2.26
C LEU A 7 8.57 6.73 -1.39
N LEU A 8 9.18 7.70 -0.70
CA LEU A 8 8.47 8.69 0.12
C LEU A 8 7.58 9.58 -0.75
N SER A 9 8.08 10.04 -1.90
CA SER A 9 7.30 10.83 -2.87
C SER A 9 6.06 10.08 -3.38
N VAL A 10 6.17 8.76 -3.60
CA VAL A 10 4.99 7.93 -3.95
C VAL A 10 3.97 7.92 -2.82
N LEU A 11 4.40 7.75 -1.56
CA LEU A 11 3.50 7.76 -0.40
C LEU A 11 2.86 9.14 -0.19
N GLU A 12 3.58 10.21 -0.45
CA GLU A 12 3.06 11.58 -0.40
C GLU A 12 1.99 11.82 -1.46
N SER A 13 2.15 11.24 -2.66
CA SER A 13 1.14 11.31 -3.72
C SER A 13 -0.16 10.57 -3.38
N CYS A 14 -0.16 9.71 -2.36
CA CYS A 14 -1.32 8.90 -1.96
C CYS A 14 -2.20 9.65 -0.95
N THR A 15 -3.51 9.36 -0.96
CA THR A 15 -4.42 9.88 0.05
C THR A 15 -4.04 9.33 1.43
N GLU A 16 -4.40 10.05 2.50
CA GLU A 16 -4.12 9.60 3.86
C GLU A 16 -4.67 8.19 4.12
N ALA A 17 -5.89 7.91 3.64
CA ALA A 17 -6.50 6.59 3.76
C ALA A 17 -5.71 5.50 3.00
N GLN A 18 -5.25 5.80 1.78
CA GLN A 18 -4.42 4.88 0.99
C GLN A 18 -3.09 4.60 1.68
N ARG A 19 -2.40 5.65 2.13
CA ARG A 19 -1.11 5.55 2.83
C ARG A 19 -1.24 4.74 4.12
N ARG A 20 -2.20 5.09 4.98
CA ARG A 20 -2.44 4.41 6.25
C ARG A 20 -2.74 2.93 6.06
N ARG A 21 -3.67 2.60 5.15
CA ARG A 21 -4.06 1.20 4.90
C ARG A 21 -2.93 0.39 4.26
N PHE A 22 -2.14 1.00 3.38
CA PHE A 22 -0.96 0.36 2.81
C PHE A 22 0.10 0.05 3.88
N LEU A 23 0.37 0.98 4.81
CA LEU A 23 1.32 0.74 5.90
C LEU A 23 0.84 -0.36 6.85
N LEU A 24 -0.44 -0.38 7.22
CA LEU A 24 -1.04 -1.44 8.04
C LEU A 24 -0.93 -2.83 7.38
N TYR A 25 -1.02 -2.88 6.06
CA TYR A 25 -0.84 -4.12 5.32
C TYR A 25 0.65 -4.50 5.21
N ALA A 26 1.50 -3.58 4.78
CA ALA A 26 2.88 -3.86 4.40
C ALA A 26 3.86 -3.95 5.59
N LEU A 27 3.62 -3.18 6.66
CA LEU A 27 4.49 -3.14 7.84
C LEU A 27 3.89 -3.95 9.00
N ASP A 28 2.59 -3.82 9.25
CA ASP A 28 1.93 -4.50 10.36
C ASP A 28 1.36 -5.89 9.98
N GLY A 29 1.38 -6.26 8.70
CA GLY A 29 0.93 -7.57 8.22
C GLY A 29 -0.57 -7.84 8.39
N LEU A 30 -1.39 -6.79 8.52
CA LEU A 30 -2.82 -6.94 8.73
C LEU A 30 -3.54 -7.37 7.45
N SER A 31 -4.52 -8.26 7.61
CA SER A 31 -5.41 -8.63 6.51
C SER A 31 -6.31 -7.47 6.07
N TYR A 32 -6.80 -7.50 4.83
CA TYR A 32 -7.77 -6.51 4.31
C TYR A 32 -9.04 -6.41 5.17
N GLU A 33 -9.42 -7.48 5.84
CA GLU A 33 -10.59 -7.50 6.73
C GLU A 33 -10.32 -6.73 8.03
N GLN A 34 -9.18 -7.00 8.68
CA GLN A 34 -8.75 -6.27 9.88
C GLN A 34 -8.54 -4.78 9.58
N ILE A 35 -7.95 -4.45 8.43
CA ILE A 35 -7.80 -3.05 7.99
C ILE A 35 -9.16 -2.39 7.77
N GLY A 36 -10.11 -3.11 7.16
CA GLY A 36 -11.48 -2.63 6.99
C GLY A 36 -12.14 -2.29 8.31
N GLN A 37 -12.05 -3.18 9.29
CA GLN A 37 -12.58 -2.98 10.64
C GLN A 37 -11.93 -1.77 11.33
N LEU A 38 -10.60 -1.66 11.30
CA LEU A 38 -9.85 -0.56 11.94
C LEU A 38 -10.10 0.81 11.28
N CYS A 39 -10.29 0.84 9.96
CA CYS A 39 -10.51 2.07 9.21
C CYS A 39 -11.98 2.39 8.95
N GLY A 40 -12.93 1.61 9.50
CA GLY A 40 -14.36 1.80 9.30
C GLY A 40 -14.80 1.68 7.83
N CYS A 41 -14.17 0.79 7.06
CA CYS A 41 -14.49 0.56 5.65
C CYS A 41 -14.68 -0.92 5.32
N SER A 42 -15.27 -1.23 4.17
CA SER A 42 -15.39 -2.63 3.73
C SER A 42 -14.02 -3.23 3.41
N LYS A 43 -13.92 -4.57 3.50
CA LYS A 43 -12.75 -5.34 3.05
C LYS A 43 -12.35 -4.96 1.62
N ASN A 44 -13.32 -4.82 0.72
CA ASN A 44 -13.07 -4.45 -0.68
C ASN A 44 -12.51 -3.03 -0.80
N ALA A 45 -12.99 -2.08 0.00
CA ALA A 45 -12.46 -0.72 0.02
C ALA A 45 -11.02 -0.68 0.57
N ALA A 46 -10.70 -1.51 1.57
CA ALA A 46 -9.35 -1.68 2.08
C ALA A 46 -8.43 -2.24 0.97
N PHE A 47 -8.82 -3.36 0.35
CA PHE A 47 -8.11 -3.98 -0.76
C PHE A 47 -7.82 -2.99 -1.90
N GLN A 48 -8.85 -2.31 -2.43
CA GLN A 48 -8.70 -1.35 -3.52
C GLN A 48 -7.75 -0.20 -3.16
N SER A 49 -7.80 0.27 -1.91
CA SER A 49 -6.90 1.35 -1.48
C SER A 49 -5.44 0.91 -1.39
N VAL A 50 -5.16 -0.32 -0.93
CA VAL A 50 -3.81 -0.90 -0.88
C VAL A 50 -3.28 -1.15 -2.30
N GLU A 51 -4.10 -1.74 -3.17
CA GLU A 51 -3.75 -2.00 -4.57
C GLU A 51 -3.46 -0.71 -5.36
N ALA A 52 -4.19 0.37 -5.09
CA ALA A 52 -3.92 1.67 -5.70
C ALA A 52 -2.51 2.19 -5.37
N VAL A 53 -2.06 2.01 -4.13
CA VAL A 53 -0.70 2.37 -3.71
C VAL A 53 0.32 1.45 -4.37
N ARG A 54 0.09 0.14 -4.37
CA ARG A 54 0.96 -0.85 -5.05
C ARG A 54 1.14 -0.54 -6.53
N LYS A 55 0.07 -0.16 -7.23
CA LYS A 55 0.12 0.21 -8.65
C LYS A 55 0.99 1.45 -8.90
N LYS A 56 0.99 2.43 -7.98
CA LYS A 56 1.85 3.61 -8.07
C LYS A 56 3.32 3.24 -7.86
N PHE A 57 3.61 2.44 -6.84
CA PHE A 57 4.98 1.95 -6.61
C PHE A 57 5.48 1.09 -7.77
N LYS A 58 4.64 0.20 -8.33
CA LYS A 58 4.98 -0.61 -9.50
C LYS A 58 5.33 0.25 -10.73
N LYS A 59 4.61 1.35 -10.95
CA LYS A 59 4.92 2.30 -12.04
C LYS A 59 6.25 3.01 -11.82
N LEU A 60 6.58 3.37 -10.58
CA LEU A 60 7.82 4.06 -10.25
C LEU A 60 9.03 3.10 -10.31
N LEU A 61 8.88 1.88 -9.78
CA LEU A 61 9.95 0.88 -9.72
C LEU A 61 10.08 0.05 -11.01
N GLY A 62 9.20 0.24 -12.00
CA GLY A 62 9.33 -0.25 -13.38
C GLY A 62 9.37 -1.77 -13.62
N LYS A 63 9.64 -2.61 -12.61
CA LYS A 63 9.75 -4.08 -12.72
C LYS A 63 9.91 -4.81 -11.38
N TYR A 64 10.31 -4.15 -10.30
CA TYR A 64 10.75 -4.81 -9.05
C TYR A 64 9.65 -5.32 -8.10
N MET A 65 8.37 -5.10 -8.40
CA MET A 65 7.27 -5.44 -7.46
C MET A 65 6.43 -6.66 -7.84
N ASP A 66 6.64 -7.27 -9.02
CA ASP A 66 5.97 -8.54 -9.35
C ASP A 66 6.46 -9.71 -8.46
N ASP A 67 7.64 -9.57 -7.86
CA ASP A 67 8.27 -10.58 -6.99
C ASP A 67 8.13 -10.30 -5.48
N MET A 68 7.45 -9.23 -5.04
CA MET A 68 7.40 -8.88 -3.61
C MET A 68 6.37 -9.75 -2.87
N PRO A 69 6.80 -10.70 -2.00
CA PRO A 69 5.94 -11.72 -1.43
C PRO A 69 5.25 -11.15 -0.19
N PHE A 70 4.22 -10.33 -0.40
CA PHE A 70 3.37 -9.84 0.69
C PHE A 70 2.10 -10.69 0.87
N SER A 71 2.09 -11.90 0.32
CA SER A 71 1.01 -12.85 0.54
C SER A 71 1.13 -13.45 1.94
N VAL A 72 0.36 -12.90 2.88
CA VAL A 72 -0.25 -13.67 3.98
C VAL A 72 -1.75 -13.40 3.96
#